data_AF-A0A0U5BCY3-F1
#
_entry.id   AF-A0A0U5BCY3-F1
#
_cell.length_a   1.000
_cell.length_b   1.000
_cell.length_c   1.000
_cell.angle_alpha   90.00
_cell.angle_beta   90.00
_cell.angle_gamma   90.00
#
_symmetry.space_group_name_H-M   'P 1'
#
loop_
_entity.id
_entity.type
_entity.pdbx_description
1 polymer ?
#
loop_
_entity_poly.entity_id
_entity_poly.type
_entity_poly.pdbx_seq_one_letter_code
_entity_poly.pdbx_strand_id
1 'polypeptide(L)'
;MLYKLGNIKLCYKIIAILGVLLCIATAGYAAAAPQLTNSMLVRWSDMKQIAPDIYVDPHMSTKKQGILLRDIHTARERVSRLFGSIEAEPVLILSDSIDTLRRYTSGSAQTYSSAAGIIIVLGPDGLNVPIISHELTHAELYHRVGKVPAWFDEGLAMMVDGRYTEKLESNWNQMTNNGKNQPDFSAMDTHRQFETANKDIISTYMLSCYEVTRWYKRIGNHGFQDFLKEIENGSPFIPAYNKKR
;
A
#
# COMPACT_ATOMS: atom_id res chain seq x y z
N MET A 1 -38.94 -12.26 42.60
CA MET A 1 -38.71 -10.99 41.88
C MET A 1 -37.33 -10.37 42.15
N LEU A 2 -36.85 -10.35 43.40
CA LEU A 2 -35.54 -9.79 43.80
C LEU A 2 -34.31 -10.44 43.15
N TYR A 3 -34.33 -11.76 42.90
CA TYR A 3 -33.21 -12.49 42.26
C TYR A 3 -32.94 -12.04 40.81
N LYS A 4 -33.99 -11.67 40.05
CA LYS A 4 -33.85 -11.15 38.68
C LYS A 4 -33.25 -9.72 38.66
N LEU A 5 -33.56 -8.89 39.65
CA LEU A 5 -33.07 -7.51 39.77
C LEU A 5 -31.57 -7.43 40.14
N GLY A 6 -31.06 -8.37 40.95
CA GLY A 6 -29.64 -8.45 41.30
C GLY A 6 -28.75 -8.81 40.10
N ASN A 7 -29.21 -9.75 39.27
CA ASN A 7 -28.52 -10.12 38.03
C ASN A 7 -28.48 -8.97 37.02
N ILE A 8 -29.56 -8.19 36.91
CA ILE A 8 -29.62 -7.01 36.01
C ILE A 8 -28.59 -5.94 36.41
N LYS A 9 -28.47 -5.62 37.70
CA LYS A 9 -27.47 -4.65 38.19
C LYS A 9 -26.03 -5.13 38.01
N LEU A 10 -25.79 -6.44 38.18
CA LEU A 10 -24.49 -7.05 37.91
C LEU A 10 -24.14 -6.99 36.42
N CYS A 11 -25.11 -7.28 35.54
CA CYS A 11 -24.94 -7.13 34.08
C CYS A 11 -24.59 -5.68 33.70
N TYR A 12 -25.28 -4.67 34.23
CA TYR A 12 -24.93 -3.27 33.94
C TYR A 12 -23.52 -2.89 34.39
N LYS A 13 -23.08 -3.37 35.56
CA LYS A 13 -21.70 -3.15 36.02
C LYS A 13 -20.68 -3.82 35.11
N ILE A 14 -20.93 -5.05 34.70
CA ILE A 14 -20.05 -5.78 33.77
C ILE A 14 -19.99 -5.05 32.43
N ILE A 15 -21.14 -4.64 31.87
CA ILE A 15 -21.21 -3.88 30.61
C ILE A 15 -20.45 -2.56 30.74
N ALA A 16 -20.62 -1.83 31.85
CA ALA A 16 -19.91 -0.58 32.09
C ALA A 16 -18.39 -0.79 32.19
N ILE A 17 -17.94 -1.83 32.92
CA ILE A 17 -16.52 -2.17 33.03
C ILE A 17 -15.95 -2.55 31.66
N LEU A 18 -16.64 -3.40 30.90
CA LEU A 18 -16.23 -3.77 29.55
C LEU A 18 -16.17 -2.56 28.62
N GLY A 19 -17.12 -1.64 28.73
CA GLY A 19 -17.12 -0.37 27.99
C GLY A 19 -15.91 0.49 28.33
N VAL A 20 -15.57 0.65 29.62
CA VAL A 20 -14.39 1.40 30.05
C VAL A 20 -13.10 0.74 29.56
N LEU A 21 -12.99 -0.59 29.69
CA LEU A 21 -11.83 -1.33 29.21
C LEU A 21 -11.66 -1.19 27.70
N LEU A 22 -12.75 -1.22 26.93
CA LEU A 22 -12.73 -0.97 25.50
C LEU A 22 -12.23 0.45 25.19
N CYS A 23 -12.72 1.47 25.89
CA CYS A 23 -12.26 2.85 25.72
C CYS A 23 -10.76 3.01 26.01
N ILE A 24 -10.26 2.38 27.09
CA ILE A 24 -8.84 2.39 27.44
C ILE A 24 -8.03 1.69 26.35
N ALA A 25 -8.48 0.54 25.86
CA ALA A 25 -7.80 -0.18 24.78
C ALA A 25 -7.75 0.64 23.48
N THR A 26 -8.86 1.29 23.09
CA THR A 26 -8.90 2.15 21.90
C THR A 26 -8.00 3.38 22.05
N ALA A 27 -7.98 4.02 23.23
CA ALA A 27 -7.11 5.16 23.50
C ALA A 27 -5.62 4.76 23.52
N GLY A 28 -5.31 3.60 24.10
CA GLY A 28 -3.96 3.03 24.10
C GLY A 28 -3.47 2.72 22.68
N TYR A 29 -4.31 2.13 21.83
CA TYR A 29 -3.99 1.89 20.43
C TYR A 29 -3.76 3.21 19.67
N ALA A 30 -4.65 4.19 19.86
CA ALA A 30 -4.52 5.50 19.22
C ALA A 30 -3.19 6.20 19.60
N ALA A 31 -2.77 6.09 20.85
CA ALA A 31 -1.49 6.63 21.31
C ALA A 31 -0.26 5.87 20.76
N ALA A 32 -0.38 4.56 20.55
CA ALA A 32 0.70 3.72 20.04
C ALA A 32 0.90 3.83 18.52
N ALA A 33 -0.17 4.14 17.77
CA ALA A 33 -0.15 4.26 16.31
C ALA A 33 -0.84 5.56 15.85
N PRO A 34 -0.31 6.75 16.22
CA PRO A 34 -1.00 8.02 15.99
C PRO A 34 -1.17 8.33 14.50
N GLN A 35 -0.19 8.01 13.65
CA GLN A 35 -0.27 8.27 12.21
C GLN A 35 -1.37 7.47 11.51
N LEU A 36 -1.46 6.17 11.81
CA LEU A 36 -2.50 5.30 11.28
C LEU A 36 -3.88 5.74 11.79
N THR A 37 -3.97 6.07 13.09
CA THR A 37 -5.22 6.56 13.69
C THR A 37 -5.68 7.85 13.03
N ASN A 38 -4.78 8.83 12.85
CA ASN A 38 -5.09 10.07 12.14
C ASN A 38 -5.56 9.80 10.71
N SER A 39 -4.92 8.85 10.02
CA SER A 39 -5.30 8.46 8.66
C SER A 39 -6.69 7.85 8.59
N MET A 40 -7.03 6.94 9.51
CA MET A 40 -8.38 6.36 9.62
C MET A 40 -9.44 7.41 9.95
N LEU A 41 -9.05 8.46 10.69
CA LEU A 41 -9.94 9.53 11.13
C LEU A 41 -9.90 10.77 10.22
N VAL A 42 -9.27 10.71 9.04
CA VAL A 42 -9.05 11.88 8.18
C VAL A 42 -10.34 12.64 7.83
N ARG A 43 -11.48 11.95 7.72
CA ARG A 43 -12.78 12.59 7.46
C ARG A 43 -13.25 13.55 8.55
N TRP A 44 -12.67 13.46 9.75
CA TRP A 44 -12.94 14.32 10.89
C TRP A 44 -11.77 15.26 11.23
N SER A 45 -10.75 15.34 10.36
CA SER A 45 -9.63 16.25 10.53
C SER A 45 -9.88 17.61 9.87
N ASP A 46 -8.84 18.45 9.87
CA ASP A 46 -8.81 19.74 9.16
C ASP A 46 -8.54 19.59 7.65
N MET A 47 -8.31 18.37 7.15
CA MET A 47 -8.05 18.12 5.74
C MET A 47 -9.29 18.43 4.89
N LYS A 48 -9.06 18.99 3.72
CA LYS A 48 -10.13 19.32 2.78
C LYS A 48 -10.40 18.13 1.86
N GLN A 49 -11.63 17.64 1.87
CA GLN A 49 -12.09 16.67 0.87
C GLN A 49 -12.36 17.38 -0.46
N ILE A 50 -11.74 16.92 -1.56
CA ILE A 50 -11.90 17.49 -2.90
C ILE A 50 -12.64 16.57 -3.88
N ALA A 51 -12.79 15.30 -3.52
CA ALA A 51 -13.57 14.27 -4.20
C ALA A 51 -13.85 13.14 -3.18
N PRO A 52 -14.75 12.17 -3.48
CA PRO A 52 -14.95 11.00 -2.63
C PRO A 52 -13.63 10.35 -2.26
N ASP A 53 -13.37 10.20 -0.97
CA ASP A 53 -12.16 9.60 -0.39
C ASP A 53 -10.81 10.25 -0.80
N ILE A 54 -10.81 11.48 -1.30
CA ILE A 54 -9.59 12.24 -1.63
C ILE A 54 -9.50 13.50 -0.76
N TYR A 55 -8.50 13.51 0.12
CA TYR A 55 -8.24 14.54 1.11
C TYR A 55 -6.91 15.25 0.82
N VAL A 56 -6.92 16.58 0.89
CA VAL A 56 -5.74 17.44 0.68
C VAL A 56 -5.55 18.45 1.80
N ASP A 57 -4.38 19.10 1.84
CA ASP A 57 -4.14 20.23 2.74
C ASP A 57 -5.25 21.29 2.66
N PRO A 58 -5.72 21.83 3.82
CA PRO A 58 -6.82 22.80 3.85
C PRO A 58 -6.61 24.03 2.97
N HIS A 59 -5.34 24.43 2.78
CA HIS A 59 -4.95 25.61 2.01
C HIS A 59 -4.38 25.29 0.62
N MET A 60 -4.47 24.04 0.16
CA MET A 60 -4.03 23.69 -1.19
C MET A 60 -4.81 24.48 -2.24
N SER A 61 -4.11 25.12 -3.18
CA SER A 61 -4.75 25.93 -4.22
C SER A 61 -5.68 25.09 -5.11
N THR A 62 -6.78 25.69 -5.59
CA THR A 62 -7.72 25.03 -6.53
C THR A 62 -7.04 24.58 -7.82
N LYS A 63 -6.04 25.35 -8.32
CA LYS A 63 -5.22 24.97 -9.47
C LYS A 63 -4.47 23.65 -9.20
N LYS A 64 -3.84 23.51 -8.03
CA LYS A 64 -3.11 22.30 -7.64
C LYS A 64 -4.05 21.12 -7.41
N GLN A 65 -5.21 21.33 -6.78
CA GLN A 65 -6.28 20.33 -6.65
C GLN A 65 -6.69 19.79 -8.03
N GLY A 66 -6.91 20.68 -9.01
CA GLY A 66 -7.26 20.28 -10.37
C GLY A 66 -6.17 19.52 -11.12
N ILE A 67 -4.88 19.84 -10.90
CA ILE A 67 -3.76 19.06 -11.42
C ILE A 67 -3.75 17.66 -10.79
N LEU A 68 -3.85 17.62 -9.45
CA LEU A 68 -3.76 16.38 -8.69
C LEU A 68 -4.89 15.40 -9.04
N LEU A 69 -6.13 15.88 -9.23
CA LEU A 69 -7.23 15.03 -9.68
C LEU A 69 -7.00 14.42 -11.07
N ARG A 70 -6.36 15.16 -11.99
CA ARG A 70 -5.97 14.61 -13.31
C ARG A 70 -4.84 13.61 -13.19
N ASP A 71 -3.87 13.85 -12.32
CA ASP A 71 -2.76 12.93 -12.10
C ASP A 71 -3.24 11.62 -11.47
N ILE A 72 -4.17 11.68 -10.51
CA ILE A 72 -4.84 10.51 -9.92
C ILE A 72 -5.61 9.73 -10.99
N HIS A 73 -6.35 10.42 -11.85
CA HIS A 73 -7.06 9.76 -12.95
C HIS A 73 -6.09 9.04 -13.89
N THR A 74 -5.02 9.71 -14.31
CA THR A 74 -3.98 9.14 -15.18
C THR A 74 -3.28 7.95 -14.51
N ALA A 75 -3.02 8.02 -13.20
CA ALA A 75 -2.44 6.92 -12.45
C ALA A 75 -3.38 5.72 -12.36
N ARG A 76 -4.68 5.94 -12.15
CA ARG A 76 -5.70 4.87 -12.19
C ARG A 76 -5.76 4.20 -13.55
N GLU A 77 -5.70 4.95 -14.65
CA GLU A 77 -5.62 4.39 -16.02
C GLU A 77 -4.32 3.59 -16.25
N ARG A 78 -3.22 4.00 -15.62
CA ARG A 78 -1.96 3.26 -15.71
C ARG A 78 -2.04 1.92 -15.00
N VAL A 79 -2.60 1.89 -13.80
CA VAL A 79 -2.81 0.67 -13.01
C VAL A 79 -3.84 -0.24 -13.69
N SER A 80 -4.94 0.31 -14.23
CA SER A 80 -5.95 -0.49 -14.93
C SER A 80 -5.43 -1.18 -16.18
N ARG A 81 -4.43 -0.62 -16.87
CA ARG A 81 -3.77 -1.33 -18.00
C ARG A 81 -3.06 -2.61 -17.59
N LEU A 82 -2.56 -2.69 -16.35
CA LEU A 82 -1.95 -3.90 -15.81
C LEU A 82 -3.03 -4.89 -15.33
N PHE A 83 -3.97 -4.41 -14.53
CA PHE A 83 -4.96 -5.26 -13.85
C PHE A 83 -6.25 -5.53 -14.64
N GLY A 84 -6.47 -4.83 -15.76
CA GLY A 84 -7.71 -4.88 -16.56
C GLY A 84 -8.76 -3.87 -16.08
N SER A 85 -8.90 -3.73 -14.76
CA SER A 85 -9.70 -2.71 -14.08
C SER A 85 -9.00 -2.31 -12.78
N ILE A 86 -9.50 -1.25 -12.13
CA ILE A 86 -9.15 -0.95 -10.74
C ILE A 86 -10.37 -1.24 -9.88
N GLU A 87 -10.23 -2.09 -8.87
CA GLU A 87 -11.29 -2.48 -7.95
C GLU A 87 -11.06 -1.89 -6.56
N ALA A 88 -9.80 -1.59 -6.21
CA ALA A 88 -9.46 -0.91 -4.98
C ALA A 88 -9.97 0.53 -4.95
N GLU A 89 -10.62 0.85 -3.83
CA GLU A 89 -11.10 2.19 -3.48
C GLU A 89 -10.35 2.72 -2.24
N PRO A 90 -9.05 3.03 -2.35
CA PRO A 90 -8.29 3.54 -1.21
C PRO A 90 -8.68 4.97 -0.87
N VAL A 91 -8.64 5.31 0.42
CA VAL A 91 -8.64 6.70 0.88
C VAL A 91 -7.29 7.33 0.56
N LEU A 92 -7.28 8.45 -0.16
CA LEU A 92 -6.08 9.19 -0.52
C LEU A 92 -5.93 10.42 0.39
N ILE A 93 -4.80 10.50 1.09
CA ILE A 93 -4.40 11.63 1.91
C ILE A 93 -3.15 12.26 1.28
N LEU A 94 -3.31 13.43 0.68
CA LEU A 94 -2.33 14.02 -0.24
C LEU A 94 -1.89 15.38 0.29
N SER A 95 -0.66 15.44 0.79
CA SER A 95 -0.12 16.58 1.51
C SER A 95 1.01 17.24 0.71
N ASP A 96 0.92 18.55 0.50
CA ASP A 96 2.03 19.36 0.00
C ASP A 96 2.81 20.10 1.09
N SER A 97 2.41 19.94 2.34
CA SER A 97 3.17 20.31 3.53
C SER A 97 3.83 19.09 4.17
N ILE A 98 5.14 19.18 4.47
CA ILE A 98 5.84 18.15 5.27
C ILE A 98 5.29 18.10 6.70
N ASP A 99 4.87 19.24 7.25
CA ASP A 99 4.36 19.31 8.62
C ASP A 99 2.98 18.68 8.74
N THR A 100 2.11 18.87 7.73
CA THR A 100 0.83 18.15 7.65
C THR A 100 1.06 16.66 7.44
N LEU A 101 1.98 16.28 6.55
CA LEU A 101 2.28 14.89 6.21
C LEU A 101 2.65 14.05 7.43
N ARG A 102 3.50 14.60 8.32
CA ARG A 102 3.96 13.94 9.55
C ARG A 102 2.84 13.49 10.49
N ARG A 103 1.64 14.06 10.36
CA ARG A 103 0.46 13.65 11.11
C ARG A 103 -0.08 12.30 10.64
N TYR A 104 0.18 11.91 9.39
CA TYR A 104 -0.42 10.76 8.72
C TYR A 104 0.58 9.66 8.35
N THR A 105 1.87 9.98 8.23
CA THR A 105 2.94 9.00 7.99
C THR A 105 4.29 9.51 8.50
N SER A 106 5.23 8.61 8.77
CA SER A 106 6.64 8.93 9.05
C SER A 106 7.51 8.99 7.79
N GLY A 107 7.02 8.49 6.65
CA GLY A 107 7.72 8.47 5.37
C GLY A 107 7.30 9.60 4.42
N SER A 108 7.79 9.55 3.18
CA SER A 108 7.35 10.44 2.09
C SER A 108 6.12 9.92 1.35
N ALA A 109 5.89 8.61 1.41
CA ALA A 109 4.73 7.89 0.89
C ALA A 109 4.48 6.66 1.77
N GLN A 110 3.23 6.25 1.92
CA GLN A 110 2.86 5.03 2.64
C GLN A 110 1.48 4.54 2.21
N THR A 111 1.38 3.25 1.89
CA THR A 111 0.11 2.53 1.80
C THR A 111 -0.14 1.71 3.07
N TYR A 112 -1.26 1.95 3.74
CA TYR A 112 -1.77 1.16 4.84
C TYR A 112 -2.87 0.24 4.34
N SER A 113 -2.68 -1.07 4.47
CA SER A 113 -3.62 -2.08 4.00
C SER A 113 -4.08 -3.01 5.12
N SER A 114 -5.40 -3.11 5.31
CA SER A 114 -6.00 -3.96 6.33
C SER A 114 -7.40 -4.43 5.93
N ALA A 115 -8.01 -5.29 6.75
CA ALA A 115 -9.42 -5.66 6.59
C ALA A 115 -10.39 -4.47 6.74
N ALA A 116 -9.96 -3.36 7.36
CA ALA A 116 -10.78 -2.16 7.53
C ALA A 116 -10.76 -1.22 6.30
N GLY A 117 -9.95 -1.55 5.28
CA GLY A 117 -9.76 -0.72 4.09
C GLY A 117 -8.30 -0.41 3.81
N ILE A 118 -8.10 0.39 2.77
CA ILE A 118 -6.79 0.79 2.27
C ILE A 118 -6.69 2.32 2.32
N ILE A 119 -5.57 2.83 2.82
CA ILE A 119 -5.29 4.26 2.92
C ILE A 119 -3.93 4.52 2.30
N ILE A 120 -3.85 5.45 1.35
CA ILE A 120 -2.61 5.90 0.74
C ILE A 120 -2.32 7.31 1.24
N VAL A 121 -1.13 7.52 1.78
CA VAL A 121 -0.65 8.82 2.24
C VAL A 121 0.53 9.24 1.37
N LEU A 122 0.47 10.41 0.74
CA LEU A 122 1.53 10.95 -0.12
C LEU A 122 1.96 12.34 0.34
N GLY A 123 3.28 12.53 0.41
CA GLY A 123 3.92 13.80 0.65
C GLY A 123 4.18 14.61 -0.63
N PRO A 124 4.82 15.79 -0.49
CA PRO A 124 4.96 16.76 -1.57
C PRO A 124 5.63 16.19 -2.83
N ASP A 125 6.67 15.39 -2.63
CA ASP A 125 7.45 14.77 -3.72
C ASP A 125 6.72 13.60 -4.39
N GLY A 126 5.64 13.09 -3.77
CA GLY A 126 4.81 11.99 -4.26
C GLY A 126 3.58 12.42 -5.05
N LEU A 127 3.30 13.72 -5.15
CA LEU A 127 2.12 14.27 -5.83
C LEU A 127 2.31 14.31 -7.36
N ASN A 128 2.60 13.16 -7.96
CA ASN A 128 2.80 12.99 -9.40
C ASN A 128 2.39 11.59 -9.86
N VAL A 129 2.10 11.46 -11.16
CA VAL A 129 1.56 10.22 -11.76
C VAL A 129 2.40 8.97 -11.45
N PRO A 130 3.76 8.94 -11.60
CA PRO A 130 4.54 7.75 -11.30
C PRO A 130 4.33 7.22 -9.88
N ILE A 131 4.47 8.09 -8.86
CA ILE A 131 4.38 7.68 -7.46
C ILE A 131 2.94 7.36 -7.07
N ILE A 132 1.94 8.09 -7.58
CA ILE A 132 0.53 7.73 -7.36
C ILE A 132 0.24 6.35 -7.97
N SER A 133 0.81 6.03 -9.14
CA SER A 133 0.64 4.71 -9.77
C SER A 133 1.32 3.59 -8.97
N HIS A 134 2.48 3.88 -8.35
CA HIS A 134 3.19 2.97 -7.45
C HIS A 134 2.28 2.58 -6.26
N GLU A 135 1.78 3.57 -5.51
CA GLU A 135 0.94 3.30 -4.33
C GLU A 135 -0.41 2.66 -4.70
N LEU A 136 -1.03 3.08 -5.81
CA LEU A 136 -2.26 2.44 -6.29
C LEU A 136 -2.04 0.98 -6.69
N THR A 137 -0.83 0.60 -7.11
CA THR A 137 -0.50 -0.79 -7.43
C THR A 137 -0.49 -1.65 -6.17
N HIS A 138 0.09 -1.17 -5.07
CA HIS A 138 0.02 -1.85 -3.77
C HIS A 138 -1.43 -2.04 -3.32
N ALA A 139 -2.25 -0.99 -3.43
CA ALA A 139 -3.65 -1.03 -3.05
C ALA A 139 -4.44 -2.06 -3.86
N GLU A 140 -4.28 -2.04 -5.19
CA GLU A 140 -4.98 -2.96 -6.10
C GLU A 140 -4.54 -4.41 -5.88
N LEU A 141 -3.23 -4.65 -5.74
CA LEU A 141 -2.72 -5.99 -5.51
C LEU A 141 -3.22 -6.56 -4.17
N TYR A 142 -3.16 -5.74 -3.11
CA TYR A 142 -3.68 -6.15 -1.81
C TYR A 142 -5.19 -6.42 -1.84
N HIS A 143 -5.97 -5.60 -2.56
CA HIS A 143 -7.40 -5.81 -2.70
C HIS A 143 -7.72 -7.18 -3.34
N ARG A 144 -7.00 -7.55 -4.39
CA ARG A 144 -7.27 -8.78 -5.15
C ARG A 144 -6.78 -10.06 -4.47
N VAL A 145 -5.58 -10.03 -3.89
CA VAL A 145 -4.90 -11.25 -3.43
C VAL A 145 -4.34 -11.16 -2.02
N GLY A 146 -4.55 -10.04 -1.32
CA GLY A 146 -4.01 -9.81 0.02
C GLY A 146 -2.50 -9.61 0.02
N LYS A 147 -1.83 -10.08 1.09
CA LYS A 147 -0.38 -9.90 1.23
C LYS A 147 0.38 -10.89 0.35
N VAL A 148 1.33 -10.37 -0.40
CA VAL A 148 2.31 -11.13 -1.20
C VAL A 148 3.73 -10.83 -0.70
N PRO A 149 4.77 -11.57 -1.15
CA PRO A 149 6.15 -11.25 -0.82
C PRO A 149 6.53 -9.81 -1.21
N ALA A 150 7.23 -9.12 -0.31
CA ALA A 150 7.58 -7.71 -0.46
C ALA A 150 8.36 -7.42 -1.75
N TRP A 151 9.28 -8.31 -2.16
CA TRP A 151 9.98 -8.16 -3.44
C TRP A 151 9.05 -8.15 -4.65
N PHE A 152 7.95 -8.92 -4.61
CA PHE A 152 7.00 -8.94 -5.72
C PHE A 152 6.12 -7.70 -5.70
N ASP A 153 5.61 -7.33 -4.52
CA ASP A 153 4.76 -6.15 -4.32
C ASP A 153 5.48 -4.88 -4.81
N GLU A 154 6.69 -4.63 -4.29
CA GLU A 154 7.51 -3.49 -4.66
C GLU A 154 8.03 -3.58 -6.10
N GLY A 155 8.38 -4.78 -6.57
CA GLY A 155 8.80 -4.98 -7.95
C GLY A 155 7.70 -4.66 -8.96
N LEU A 156 6.45 -5.05 -8.67
CA LEU A 156 5.29 -4.77 -9.50
C LEU A 156 4.94 -3.28 -9.48
N ALA A 157 4.94 -2.66 -8.30
CA ALA A 157 4.71 -1.23 -8.15
C ALA A 157 5.76 -0.39 -8.90
N MET A 158 7.04 -0.78 -8.82
CA MET A 158 8.13 -0.13 -9.57
C MET A 158 8.04 -0.34 -11.09
N MET A 159 7.57 -1.51 -11.53
CA MET A 159 7.31 -1.76 -12.95
C MET A 159 6.22 -0.82 -13.48
N VAL A 160 5.15 -0.62 -12.69
CA VAL A 160 4.07 0.31 -13.03
C VAL A 160 4.52 1.76 -12.90
N ASP A 161 5.33 2.14 -11.92
CA ASP A 161 5.92 3.48 -11.75
C ASP A 161 6.72 3.92 -12.99
N GLY A 162 7.55 3.01 -13.52
CA GLY A 162 8.26 3.17 -14.78
C GLY A 162 9.45 4.13 -14.79
N ARG A 163 9.80 4.80 -13.68
CA ARG A 163 10.99 5.69 -13.62
C ARG A 163 12.31 4.97 -13.91
N TYR A 164 12.35 3.64 -13.80
CA TYR A 164 13.58 2.85 -13.87
C TYR A 164 13.65 1.89 -15.05
N THR A 165 12.67 1.91 -15.97
CA THR A 165 12.57 0.91 -17.05
C THR A 165 13.69 1.03 -18.09
N GLU A 166 14.22 2.23 -18.35
CA GLU A 166 15.27 2.43 -19.37
C GLU A 166 16.63 1.85 -18.97
N LYS A 167 16.95 1.84 -17.68
CA LYS A 167 18.24 1.36 -17.15
C LYS A 167 18.14 0.00 -16.46
N LEU A 168 16.99 -0.66 -16.59
CA LEU A 168 16.68 -1.86 -15.82
C LEU A 168 17.67 -2.99 -16.09
N GLU A 169 17.97 -3.26 -17.37
CA GLU A 169 18.92 -4.31 -17.78
C GLU A 169 20.37 -3.95 -17.43
N SER A 170 20.78 -2.70 -17.64
CA SER A 170 22.14 -2.26 -17.28
C SER A 170 22.38 -2.33 -15.78
N ASN A 171 21.41 -1.89 -14.97
CA ASN A 171 21.49 -1.94 -13.51
C ASN A 171 21.55 -3.40 -13.02
N TRP A 172 20.69 -4.27 -13.56
CA TRP A 172 20.74 -5.69 -13.26
C TRP A 172 22.11 -6.30 -13.56
N ASN A 173 22.63 -6.07 -14.77
CA ASN A 173 23.91 -6.62 -15.20
C ASN A 173 25.07 -6.15 -14.31
N GLN A 174 25.06 -4.86 -13.93
CA GLN A 174 26.05 -4.29 -13.02
C GLN A 174 25.95 -4.89 -11.61
N MET A 175 24.74 -5.01 -11.05
CA MET A 175 24.53 -5.46 -9.68
C MET A 175 24.75 -6.97 -9.50
N THR A 176 24.43 -7.76 -10.52
CA THR A 176 24.42 -9.24 -10.43
C THR A 176 25.56 -9.89 -11.19
N ASN A 177 26.49 -9.13 -11.78
CA ASN A 177 27.51 -9.64 -12.69
C ASN A 177 26.88 -10.47 -13.83
N ASN A 178 26.00 -9.84 -14.60
CA ASN A 178 25.21 -10.46 -15.68
C ASN A 178 24.43 -11.70 -15.21
N GLY A 179 23.79 -11.61 -14.05
CA GLY A 179 22.98 -12.69 -13.48
C GLY A 179 23.76 -13.84 -12.86
N LYS A 180 25.09 -13.73 -12.69
CA LYS A 180 25.91 -14.75 -11.99
C LYS A 180 25.69 -14.74 -10.48
N ASN A 181 25.39 -13.58 -9.92
CA ASN A 181 25.14 -13.34 -8.49
C ASN A 181 23.70 -12.86 -8.30
N GLN A 182 22.72 -13.74 -8.56
CA GLN A 182 21.32 -13.38 -8.39
C GLN A 182 20.96 -13.22 -6.92
N PRO A 183 20.12 -12.22 -6.58
CA PRO A 183 19.59 -12.10 -5.23
C PRO A 183 18.69 -13.30 -4.90
N ASP A 184 18.74 -13.73 -3.65
CA ASP A 184 17.76 -14.65 -3.11
C ASP A 184 16.48 -13.88 -2.76
N PHE A 185 15.52 -13.87 -3.68
CA PHE A 185 14.24 -13.19 -3.47
C PHE A 185 13.42 -13.82 -2.33
N SER A 186 13.62 -15.10 -2.02
CA SER A 186 12.93 -15.73 -0.87
C SER A 186 13.40 -15.18 0.47
N ALA A 187 14.59 -14.56 0.50
CA ALA A 187 15.09 -13.84 1.66
C ALA A 187 14.47 -12.43 1.78
N MET A 188 13.59 -12.00 0.88
CA MET A 188 12.96 -10.67 0.81
C MET A 188 11.42 -10.74 0.89
N ASP A 189 10.89 -11.75 1.58
CA ASP A 189 9.43 -11.98 1.67
C ASP A 189 8.69 -10.93 2.50
N THR A 190 9.32 -10.41 3.56
CA THR A 190 8.74 -9.35 4.41
C THR A 190 9.33 -7.98 4.10
N HIS A 191 8.59 -6.90 4.40
CA HIS A 191 9.09 -5.53 4.19
C HIS A 191 10.39 -5.25 4.96
N ARG A 192 10.50 -5.69 6.22
CA ARG A 192 11.75 -5.55 6.98
C ARG A 192 12.92 -6.28 6.32
N GLN A 193 12.68 -7.47 5.78
CA GLN A 193 13.71 -8.20 5.04
C GLN A 193 14.09 -7.47 3.76
N PHE A 194 13.11 -7.00 3.00
CA PHE A 194 13.31 -6.22 1.77
C PHE A 194 14.15 -4.95 2.01
N GLU A 195 13.82 -4.18 3.05
CA GLU A 195 14.55 -2.96 3.44
C GLU A 195 16.01 -3.22 3.84
N THR A 196 16.30 -4.40 4.36
CA THR A 196 17.63 -4.76 4.90
C THR A 196 18.43 -5.71 4.01
N ALA A 197 17.87 -6.14 2.87
CA ALA A 197 18.45 -7.17 2.03
C ALA A 197 19.75 -6.74 1.32
N ASN A 198 19.92 -5.44 1.09
CA ASN A 198 21.11 -4.85 0.49
C ASN A 198 21.60 -3.68 1.34
N LYS A 199 22.86 -3.27 1.13
CA LYS A 199 23.44 -2.07 1.79
C LYS A 199 22.64 -0.79 1.48
N ASP A 200 22.00 -0.77 0.33
CA ASP A 200 21.16 0.31 -0.16
C ASP A 200 19.83 -0.26 -0.65
N ILE A 201 18.73 0.37 -0.21
CA ILE A 201 17.37 -0.09 -0.50
C ILE A 201 17.02 0.10 -2.00
N ILE A 202 17.60 1.10 -2.66
CA ILE A 202 17.33 1.38 -4.09
C ILE A 202 17.77 0.18 -4.93
N SER A 203 18.87 -0.48 -4.55
CA SER A 203 19.32 -1.71 -5.19
C SER A 203 18.29 -2.84 -5.06
N THR A 204 17.68 -3.02 -3.87
CA THR A 204 16.61 -4.01 -3.67
C THR A 204 15.39 -3.73 -4.54
N TYR A 205 14.98 -2.45 -4.64
CA TYR A 205 13.92 -2.00 -5.55
C TYR A 205 14.25 -2.30 -7.02
N MET A 206 15.45 -1.97 -7.49
CA MET A 206 15.85 -2.18 -8.88
C MET A 206 15.91 -3.66 -9.25
N LEU A 207 16.46 -4.51 -8.38
CA LEU A 207 16.54 -5.96 -8.59
C LEU A 207 15.14 -6.60 -8.65
N SER A 208 14.25 -6.16 -7.76
CA SER A 208 12.86 -6.64 -7.71
C SER A 208 12.05 -6.20 -8.92
N CYS A 209 12.19 -4.92 -9.32
CA CYS A 209 11.60 -4.40 -10.55
C CYS A 209 12.07 -5.18 -11.78
N TYR A 210 13.37 -5.52 -11.85
CA TYR A 210 13.91 -6.33 -12.94
C TYR A 210 13.27 -7.72 -12.97
N GLU A 211 13.26 -8.46 -11.86
CA GLU A 211 12.72 -9.82 -11.83
C GLU A 211 11.24 -9.84 -12.18
N VAL A 212 10.43 -8.95 -11.60
CA VAL A 212 8.99 -8.87 -11.89
C VAL A 212 8.76 -8.46 -13.35
N THR A 213 9.51 -7.50 -13.88
CA THR A 213 9.41 -7.09 -15.30
C THR A 213 9.79 -8.24 -16.23
N ARG A 214 10.87 -8.97 -15.94
CA ARG A 214 11.32 -10.13 -16.72
C ARG A 214 10.26 -11.23 -16.71
N TRP A 215 9.71 -11.54 -15.53
CA TRP A 215 8.65 -12.53 -15.37
C TRP A 215 7.37 -12.11 -16.12
N TYR A 216 6.93 -10.86 -15.95
CA TYR A 216 5.74 -10.33 -16.64
C TYR A 216 5.89 -10.36 -18.16
N LYS A 217 7.07 -9.97 -18.70
CA LYS A 217 7.38 -10.06 -20.14
C LYS A 217 7.26 -11.48 -20.68
N ARG A 218 7.58 -12.51 -19.88
CA ARG A 218 7.48 -13.92 -20.29
C ARG A 218 6.04 -14.40 -20.35
N ILE A 219 5.23 -14.08 -19.35
CA ILE A 219 3.87 -14.63 -19.22
C ILE A 219 2.79 -13.78 -19.89
N GLY A 220 3.09 -12.51 -20.14
CA GLY A 220 2.16 -11.52 -20.66
C GLY A 220 1.00 -11.22 -19.72
N ASN A 221 0.10 -10.33 -20.17
CA ASN A 221 -1.02 -9.91 -19.35
C ASN A 221 -1.97 -11.07 -19.02
N HIS A 222 -2.27 -11.97 -19.97
CA HIS A 222 -3.12 -13.13 -19.72
C HIS A 222 -2.55 -14.03 -18.63
N GLY A 223 -1.24 -14.35 -18.69
CA GLY A 223 -0.61 -15.19 -17.66
C GLY A 223 -0.58 -14.51 -16.28
N PHE A 224 -0.48 -13.18 -16.24
CA PHE A 224 -0.59 -12.39 -15.01
C PHE A 224 -2.01 -12.44 -14.42
N GLN A 225 -3.04 -12.31 -15.25
CA GLN A 225 -4.43 -12.44 -14.82
C GLN A 225 -4.72 -13.85 -14.28
N ASP A 226 -4.24 -14.89 -14.97
CA ASP A 226 -4.34 -16.28 -14.49
C ASP A 226 -3.62 -16.46 -13.15
N PHE A 227 -2.45 -15.83 -12.97
CA PHE A 227 -1.69 -15.87 -11.72
C PHE A 227 -2.46 -15.24 -10.55
N LEU A 228 -3.04 -14.06 -10.74
CA LEU A 228 -3.84 -13.42 -9.70
C LEU A 228 -5.03 -14.29 -9.31
N LYS A 229 -5.71 -14.88 -10.31
CA LYS A 229 -6.84 -15.78 -10.09
C LYS A 229 -6.45 -17.08 -9.38
N GLU A 230 -5.28 -17.64 -9.68
CA GLU A 230 -4.75 -18.81 -8.95
C GLU A 230 -4.56 -18.48 -7.46
N ILE A 231 -4.01 -17.32 -7.13
CA ILE A 231 -3.79 -16.88 -5.73
C ILE A 231 -5.10 -16.55 -5.04
N GLU A 232 -6.00 -15.82 -5.69
CA GLU A 232 -7.33 -15.49 -5.17
C GLU A 232 -8.12 -16.76 -4.78
N ASN A 233 -7.96 -17.85 -5.55
CA ASN A 233 -8.55 -19.15 -5.26
C ASN A 233 -7.79 -19.96 -4.17
N GLY A 234 -6.84 -19.34 -3.47
CA GLY A 234 -6.12 -19.93 -2.33
C GLY A 234 -4.83 -20.68 -2.70
N SER A 235 -4.35 -20.59 -3.94
CA SER A 235 -3.04 -21.18 -4.27
C SER A 235 -1.92 -20.42 -3.55
N PRO A 236 -0.96 -21.11 -2.92
CA PRO A 236 0.18 -20.44 -2.30
C PRO A 236 0.99 -19.67 -3.36
N PHE A 237 1.40 -18.44 -3.01
CA PHE A 237 2.07 -17.51 -3.93
C PHE A 237 3.30 -18.12 -4.62
N ILE A 238 4.25 -18.68 -3.86
CA ILE A 238 5.54 -19.15 -4.40
C ILE A 238 5.36 -20.31 -5.40
N PRO A 239 4.58 -21.37 -5.12
CA PRO A 239 4.23 -22.39 -6.11
C PRO A 239 3.60 -21.81 -7.39
N ALA A 240 2.61 -20.92 -7.27
CA ALA A 240 1.94 -20.30 -8.41
C ALA A 240 2.92 -19.45 -9.26
N TYR A 241 3.81 -18.72 -8.61
CA TYR A 241 4.84 -17.90 -9.26
C TYR A 241 5.85 -18.78 -10.01
N ASN A 242 6.37 -19.83 -9.36
CA ASN A 242 7.39 -20.72 -9.93
C ASN A 242 6.89 -21.55 -11.11
N LYS A 243 5.60 -21.93 -11.14
CA LYS A 243 4.96 -22.62 -12.28
C LYS A 243 5.05 -21.80 -13.58
N LYS A 244 5.19 -20.48 -13.45
CA LYS A 244 5.18 -19.49 -14.52
C LYS A 244 6.57 -18.89 -14.80
N ARG A 245 7.62 -19.40 -14.14
CA ARG A 245 9.00 -18.90 -14.20
C ARG A 245 9.83 -19.51 -15.33
#